data_AF-A0A358SWU0-F1
#
_entry.id   AF-A0A358SWU0-F1
#
_cell.length_a   1.000
_cell.length_b   1.000
_cell.length_c   1.000
_cell.angle_alpha   90.00
_cell.angle_beta   90.00
_cell.angle_gamma   90.00
#
_symmetry.space_group_name_H-M   'P 1'
#
loop_
_entity.id
_entity.type
_entity.pdbx_description
1 polymer ?
#
loop_
_entity_poly.entity_id
_entity_poly.type
_entity_poly.pdbx_seq_one_letter_code
_entity_poly.pdbx_strand_id
1 'polypeptide(L)'
;MPEILACNSSSKAQEELWARTRQAADMAGQAAADARAADAEREEAEIEYRTVRAEHPERPAPRPRQWLIAAGALGLDGVACYFAAEALGGGELQTLAWAALFVALLGVGELMLDHFCDGHQAAWRAIMLALGGFIALLGVLRFSFLATVGAEGLIAALAGASLFTVATAGFVITGYRALRTAESGPAWKARRRVGSCGRNAAAAHRRLGRQIAVRDRLARAYL
;
A
#
# COMPACT_ATOMS: atom_id res chain seq x y z
N MET A 1 -17.13 -41.90 -61.54
CA MET A 1 -16.01 -41.56 -60.63
C MET A 1 -16.13 -40.24 -59.84
N PRO A 2 -16.90 -39.20 -60.23
CA PRO A 2 -16.98 -37.97 -59.41
C PRO A 2 -17.79 -38.13 -58.11
N GLU A 3 -18.80 -39.00 -58.07
CA GLU A 3 -19.62 -39.24 -56.87
C GLU A 3 -18.85 -39.90 -55.71
N ILE A 4 -17.88 -40.76 -56.03
CA ILE A 4 -17.04 -41.44 -55.02
C ILE A 4 -16.09 -40.43 -54.35
N LEU A 5 -15.58 -39.45 -55.12
CA LEU A 5 -14.74 -38.38 -54.60
C LEU A 5 -15.53 -37.41 -53.72
N ALA A 6 -16.80 -37.13 -54.05
CA ALA A 6 -17.69 -36.27 -53.26
C ALA A 6 -18.13 -36.92 -51.92
N CYS A 7 -18.43 -38.23 -51.92
CA CYS A 7 -18.70 -38.96 -50.67
C CYS A 7 -17.47 -39.01 -49.75
N ASN A 8 -16.27 -39.21 -50.32
CA ASN A 8 -15.03 -39.28 -49.55
C ASN A 8 -14.65 -37.91 -48.95
N SER A 9 -14.85 -36.81 -49.68
CA SER A 9 -14.60 -35.46 -49.17
C SER A 9 -15.59 -35.05 -48.07
N SER A 10 -16.87 -35.43 -48.19
CA SER A 10 -17.88 -35.22 -47.14
C SER A 10 -17.56 -36.02 -45.87
N SER A 11 -17.13 -37.27 -46.01
CA SER A 11 -16.71 -38.13 -44.89
C SER A 11 -15.51 -37.57 -44.14
N LYS A 12 -14.49 -37.10 -44.87
CA LYS A 12 -13.29 -36.48 -44.28
C LYS A 12 -13.62 -35.17 -43.56
N ALA A 13 -14.51 -34.35 -44.14
CA ALA A 13 -14.95 -33.12 -43.51
C ALA A 13 -15.72 -33.37 -42.20
N GLN A 14 -16.53 -34.44 -42.14
CA GLN A 14 -17.21 -34.85 -40.91
C GLN A 14 -16.26 -35.38 -39.84
N GLU A 15 -15.29 -36.23 -40.21
CA GLU A 15 -14.26 -36.73 -39.29
C GLU A 15 -13.40 -35.59 -38.71
N GLU A 16 -13.02 -34.61 -39.54
CA GLU A 16 -12.26 -33.44 -39.10
C GLU A 16 -13.09 -32.55 -38.16
N LEU A 17 -14.38 -32.35 -38.45
CA LEU A 17 -15.27 -31.59 -37.57
C LEU A 17 -15.47 -32.30 -36.23
N TRP A 18 -15.58 -33.63 -36.23
CA TRP A 18 -15.68 -34.45 -35.03
C TRP A 18 -14.39 -34.43 -34.19
N ALA A 19 -13.22 -34.50 -34.82
CA ALA A 19 -11.94 -34.35 -34.14
C ALA A 19 -11.81 -32.97 -33.47
N ARG A 20 -12.24 -31.90 -34.17
CA ARG A 20 -12.21 -30.53 -33.65
C ARG A 20 -13.21 -30.31 -32.49
N THR A 21 -14.41 -30.88 -32.55
CA THR A 21 -15.37 -30.80 -31.44
C THR A 21 -14.86 -31.53 -30.20
N ARG A 22 -14.24 -32.71 -30.37
CA ARG A 22 -13.62 -33.45 -29.27
C ARG A 22 -12.45 -32.67 -28.64
N GLN A 23 -11.55 -32.16 -29.47
CA GLN A 23 -10.44 -31.32 -28.99
C GLN A 23 -10.94 -30.08 -28.25
N ALA A 24 -12.01 -29.42 -28.74
CA ALA A 24 -12.59 -28.27 -28.06
C ALA A 24 -13.24 -28.65 -26.71
N ALA A 25 -13.83 -29.84 -26.60
CA ALA A 25 -14.36 -30.34 -25.33
C ALA A 25 -13.24 -30.62 -24.32
N ASP A 26 -12.12 -31.22 -24.75
CA ASP A 26 -10.96 -31.47 -23.90
C ASP A 26 -10.33 -30.15 -23.41
N MET A 27 -10.18 -29.17 -24.30
CA MET A 27 -9.67 -27.84 -23.95
C MET A 27 -10.60 -27.09 -22.97
N ALA A 28 -11.91 -27.24 -23.12
CA ALA A 28 -12.88 -26.70 -22.15
C ALA A 28 -12.78 -27.42 -20.79
N GLY A 29 -12.55 -28.74 -20.80
CA GLY A 29 -12.30 -29.55 -19.60
C GLY A 29 -11.04 -29.08 -18.85
N GLN A 30 -9.94 -28.89 -19.57
CA GLN A 30 -8.69 -28.37 -18.99
C GLN A 30 -8.88 -26.95 -18.44
N ALA A 31 -9.53 -26.06 -19.19
CA ALA A 31 -9.81 -24.71 -18.72
C ALA A 31 -10.71 -24.69 -17.48
N ALA A 32 -11.59 -25.68 -17.31
CA ALA A 32 -12.43 -25.82 -16.13
C ALA A 32 -11.61 -26.29 -14.91
N ALA A 33 -10.68 -27.22 -15.11
CA ALA A 33 -9.74 -27.64 -14.07
C ALA A 33 -8.85 -26.46 -13.62
N ASP A 34 -8.32 -25.69 -14.58
CA ASP A 34 -7.50 -24.50 -14.30
C ASP A 34 -8.30 -23.44 -13.51
N ALA A 35 -9.58 -23.22 -13.85
CA ALA A 35 -10.44 -22.29 -13.11
C ALA A 35 -10.69 -22.75 -11.67
N ARG A 36 -10.94 -24.05 -11.45
CA ARG A 36 -11.10 -24.61 -10.10
C ARG A 36 -9.81 -24.51 -9.27
N ALA A 37 -8.66 -24.78 -9.88
CA ALA A 37 -7.36 -24.64 -9.21
C ALA A 37 -7.12 -23.18 -8.80
N ALA A 38 -7.42 -22.22 -9.68
CA ALA A 38 -7.29 -20.80 -9.37
C ALA A 38 -8.26 -20.32 -8.27
N ASP A 39 -9.48 -20.88 -8.20
CA ASP A 39 -10.43 -20.61 -7.13
C ASP A 39 -9.95 -21.17 -5.79
N ALA A 40 -9.37 -22.38 -5.77
CA ALA A 40 -8.78 -22.97 -4.57
C ALA A 40 -7.60 -22.14 -4.04
N GLU A 41 -6.69 -21.68 -4.93
CA GLU A 41 -5.59 -20.78 -4.54
C GLU A 41 -6.09 -19.45 -3.96
N ARG A 42 -7.19 -18.92 -4.50
CA ARG A 42 -7.81 -17.71 -3.99
C ARG A 42 -8.38 -17.93 -2.60
N GLU A 43 -9.07 -19.04 -2.37
CA GLU A 43 -9.65 -19.38 -1.08
C GLU A 43 -8.57 -19.57 -0.01
N GLU A 44 -7.50 -20.28 -0.34
CA GLU A 44 -6.34 -20.46 0.56
C GLU A 44 -5.72 -19.11 0.94
N ALA A 45 -5.50 -18.23 -0.05
CA ALA A 45 -5.00 -16.88 0.22
C ALA A 45 -5.96 -16.05 1.08
N GLU A 46 -7.27 -16.24 0.92
CA GLU A 46 -8.29 -15.53 1.71
C GLU A 46 -8.33 -16.02 3.15
N ILE A 47 -8.16 -17.33 3.39
CA ILE A 47 -7.99 -17.91 4.72
C ILE A 47 -6.73 -17.35 5.38
N GLU A 48 -5.59 -17.36 4.69
CA GLU A 48 -4.32 -16.79 5.19
C GLU A 48 -4.47 -15.30 5.55
N TYR A 49 -5.15 -14.52 4.71
CA TYR A 49 -5.41 -13.12 5.03
C TYR A 49 -6.28 -12.95 6.28
N ARG A 50 -7.31 -13.79 6.44
CA ARG A 50 -8.19 -13.74 7.62
C ARG A 50 -7.46 -14.15 8.91
N THR A 51 -6.59 -15.15 8.86
CA THR A 51 -5.80 -15.57 10.03
C THR A 51 -4.83 -14.48 10.45
N VAL A 52 -4.04 -13.94 9.52
CA VAL A 52 -3.08 -12.86 9.80
C VAL A 52 -3.78 -11.58 10.28
N ARG A 53 -5.01 -11.31 9.79
CA ARG A 53 -5.81 -10.18 10.27
C ARG A 53 -6.37 -10.42 11.67
N ALA A 54 -6.73 -11.66 12.02
CA ALA A 54 -7.20 -12.01 13.35
C ALA A 54 -6.10 -11.85 14.41
N GLU A 55 -4.83 -12.04 14.05
CA GLU A 55 -3.68 -11.81 14.93
C GLU A 55 -3.46 -10.33 15.29
N HIS A 56 -3.91 -9.41 14.44
CA HIS A 56 -3.70 -7.96 14.61
C HIS A 56 -4.98 -7.14 14.39
N PRO A 57 -6.00 -7.27 15.27
CA PRO A 57 -7.29 -6.60 15.08
C PRO A 57 -7.19 -5.07 15.16
N GLU A 58 -6.19 -4.52 15.85
CA GLU A 58 -6.03 -3.08 16.06
C GLU A 58 -5.44 -2.30 14.87
N ARG A 59 -4.96 -3.00 13.82
CA ARG A 59 -4.27 -2.38 12.67
C ARG A 59 -5.05 -2.54 11.35
N PRO A 60 -6.24 -1.91 11.19
CA PRO A 60 -7.13 -2.21 10.07
C PRO A 60 -6.84 -1.43 8.78
N ALA A 61 -6.04 -0.35 8.83
CA ALA A 61 -6.00 0.62 7.75
C ALA A 61 -4.94 0.28 6.69
N PRO A 62 -5.23 0.42 5.39
CA PRO A 62 -4.30 0.01 4.34
C PRO A 62 -2.96 0.76 4.44
N ARG A 63 -1.87 0.00 4.60
CA ARG A 63 -0.50 0.48 4.78
C ARG A 63 -0.08 1.65 3.86
N PRO A 64 -0.28 1.63 2.52
CA PRO A 64 0.17 2.72 1.66
C PRO A 64 -0.56 4.04 1.94
N ARG A 65 -1.84 4.00 2.33
CA ARG A 65 -2.59 5.21 2.66
C ARG A 65 -2.05 5.86 3.94
N GLN A 66 -1.73 5.06 4.95
CA GLN A 66 -1.18 5.58 6.20
C GLN A 66 0.24 6.11 6.04
N TRP A 67 1.06 5.46 5.21
CA TRP A 67 2.36 6.00 4.81
C TRP A 67 2.25 7.35 4.09
N LEU A 68 1.25 7.54 3.23
CA LEU A 68 1.01 8.84 2.59
C LEU A 68 0.57 9.91 3.59
N ILE A 69 -0.27 9.57 4.56
CA ILE A 69 -0.69 10.51 5.62
C ILE A 69 0.51 10.91 6.48
N ALA A 70 1.32 9.93 6.90
CA ALA A 70 2.52 10.19 7.68
C ALA A 70 3.55 11.03 6.91
N ALA A 71 3.82 10.67 5.64
CA ALA A 71 4.71 11.44 4.78
C ALA A 71 4.17 12.87 4.53
N GLY A 72 2.86 13.03 4.39
CA GLY A 72 2.22 14.34 4.25
C GLY A 72 2.36 15.20 5.50
N ALA A 73 2.15 14.62 6.69
CA ALA A 73 2.37 15.29 7.96
C ALA A 73 3.85 15.71 8.13
N LEU A 74 4.77 14.80 7.81
CA LEU A 74 6.21 15.07 7.84
C LEU A 74 6.62 16.17 6.85
N GLY A 75 6.01 16.18 5.66
CA GLY A 75 6.24 17.23 4.64
C GLY A 75 5.78 18.61 5.10
N LEU A 76 4.64 18.68 5.81
CA LEU A 76 4.15 19.93 6.43
C LEU A 76 5.11 20.41 7.54
N ASP A 77 5.67 19.49 8.32
CA ASP A 77 6.70 19.80 9.32
C ASP A 77 8.00 20.30 8.70
N GLY A 78 8.29 19.95 7.44
CA GLY A 78 9.45 20.46 6.71
C GLY A 78 9.54 21.98 6.68
N VAL A 79 8.41 22.68 6.53
CA VAL A 79 8.36 24.16 6.56
C VAL A 79 8.74 24.68 7.94
N ALA A 80 8.22 24.05 8.99
CA ALA A 80 8.49 24.44 10.36
C ALA A 80 9.94 24.08 10.79
N CYS A 81 10.54 23.05 10.20
CA CYS A 81 11.95 22.69 10.36
C CYS A 81 12.88 23.64 9.60
N TYR A 82 12.46 24.17 8.44
CA TYR A 82 13.21 25.17 7.69
C TYR A 82 13.42 26.45 8.50
N PHE A 83 12.35 27.00 9.08
CA PHE A 83 12.45 28.20 9.93
C PHE A 83 13.32 27.98 11.18
N ALA A 84 13.29 26.77 11.75
CA ALA A 84 14.18 26.43 12.86
C ALA A 84 15.65 26.36 12.41
N ALA A 85 15.92 25.81 11.23
CA ALA A 85 17.26 25.71 10.67
C ALA A 85 17.84 27.08 10.31
N GLU A 86 17.01 28.01 9.84
CA GLU A 86 17.43 29.38 9.51
C GLU A 86 17.92 30.14 10.75
N ALA A 87 17.39 29.79 11.94
CA ALA A 87 17.86 30.29 13.23
C ALA A 87 19.35 29.98 13.51
N LEU A 88 19.92 28.95 12.87
CA LEU A 88 21.32 28.56 13.03
C LEU A 88 22.28 29.46 12.22
N GLY A 89 21.75 30.38 11.39
CA GLY A 89 22.54 31.44 10.74
C GLY A 89 23.52 30.94 9.67
N GLY A 90 23.24 29.79 9.04
CA GLY A 90 24.05 29.21 7.97
C GLY A 90 23.70 29.73 6.56
N GLY A 91 24.48 29.30 5.56
CA GLY A 91 24.12 29.51 4.15
C GLY A 91 22.93 28.66 3.70
N GLU A 92 22.35 28.95 2.54
CA GLU A 92 21.12 28.29 2.03
C GLU A 92 21.21 26.75 2.01
N LEU A 93 22.32 26.20 1.51
CA LEU A 93 22.54 24.74 1.49
C LEU A 93 22.64 24.14 2.90
N GLN A 94 23.20 24.89 3.85
CA GLN A 94 23.36 24.44 5.22
C GLN A 94 22.02 24.45 5.96
N THR A 95 21.18 25.46 5.72
CA THR A 95 19.80 25.54 6.24
C THR A 95 18.96 24.37 5.73
N LEU A 96 19.05 24.06 4.44
CA LEU A 96 18.37 22.88 3.86
C LEU A 96 18.86 21.57 4.47
N ALA A 97 20.17 21.42 4.70
CA ALA A 97 20.72 20.23 5.33
C ALA A 97 20.23 20.05 6.77
N TRP A 98 20.18 21.13 7.57
CA TRP A 98 19.64 21.11 8.92
C TRP A 98 18.13 20.81 8.94
N ALA A 99 17.37 21.43 8.04
CA ALA A 99 15.93 21.17 7.92
C ALA A 99 15.66 19.70 7.58
N ALA A 100 16.41 19.14 6.61
CA ALA A 100 16.32 17.73 6.25
C ALA A 100 16.69 16.80 7.42
N LEU A 101 17.71 17.16 8.20
CA LEU A 101 18.11 16.41 9.40
C LEU A 101 17.01 16.42 10.47
N PHE A 102 16.39 17.57 10.72
CA PHE A 102 15.29 17.69 11.70
C PHE A 102 14.07 16.87 11.29
N VAL A 103 13.69 16.94 10.02
CA VAL A 103 12.62 16.13 9.42
C VAL A 103 12.93 14.64 9.55
N ALA A 104 14.17 14.23 9.24
CA ALA A 104 14.59 12.84 9.37
C ALA A 104 14.52 12.37 10.83
N LEU A 105 14.92 13.21 11.78
CA LEU A 105 14.87 12.87 13.21
C LEU A 105 13.43 12.71 13.71
N LEU A 106 12.50 13.56 13.27
CA LEU A 106 11.06 13.41 13.56
C LEU A 106 10.52 12.09 12.99
N GLY A 107 10.79 11.81 11.71
CA GLY A 107 10.32 10.59 11.06
C GLY A 107 10.88 9.31 11.67
N VAL A 108 12.17 9.30 12.04
CA VAL A 108 12.79 8.17 12.75
C VAL A 108 12.19 8.01 14.16
N GLY A 109 11.92 9.12 14.85
CA GLY A 109 11.27 9.12 16.16
C GLY A 109 9.87 8.48 16.11
N GLU A 110 9.05 8.83 15.12
CA GLU A 110 7.73 8.23 14.91
C GLU A 110 7.81 6.72 14.62
N LEU A 111 8.76 6.31 13.77
CA LEU A 111 9.00 4.90 13.43
C LEU A 111 9.44 4.09 14.65
N MET A 112 10.36 4.64 15.46
CA MET A 112 10.78 4.00 16.71
C MET A 112 9.63 3.91 17.71
N LEU A 113 8.77 4.93 17.78
CA LEU A 113 7.63 4.93 18.68
C LEU A 113 6.60 3.84 18.30
N ASP A 114 6.38 3.58 17.01
CA ASP A 114 5.56 2.44 16.55
C ASP A 114 6.21 1.09 16.87
N HIS A 115 7.54 0.97 16.71
CA HIS A 115 8.27 -0.28 16.95
C HIS A 115 8.27 -0.70 18.44
N PHE A 116 8.46 0.24 19.36
CA PHE A 116 8.60 -0.08 20.79
C PHE A 116 7.28 -0.06 21.59
N CYS A 117 6.16 0.30 20.96
CA CYS A 117 4.85 0.40 21.61
C CYS A 117 4.38 -0.92 22.25
N ASP A 118 4.66 -2.05 21.60
CA ASP A 118 4.04 -3.34 21.97
C ASP A 118 4.87 -4.17 22.97
N GLY A 119 6.13 -3.80 23.27
CA GLY A 119 7.04 -4.65 24.06
C GLY A 119 7.86 -3.97 25.16
N HIS A 120 8.16 -2.66 25.07
CA HIS A 120 9.10 -2.01 25.99
C HIS A 120 8.60 -0.63 26.43
N GLN A 121 7.71 -0.60 27.44
CA GLN A 121 7.13 0.65 27.95
C GLN A 121 8.18 1.69 28.37
N ALA A 122 9.31 1.26 28.93
CA ALA A 122 10.40 2.17 29.32
C ALA A 122 11.06 2.83 28.10
N ALA A 123 11.35 2.06 27.06
CA ALA A 123 11.93 2.57 25.81
C ALA A 123 10.92 3.47 25.08
N TRP A 124 9.64 3.09 25.03
CA TRP A 124 8.58 3.90 24.45
C TRP A 124 8.45 5.26 25.14
N ARG A 125 8.47 5.28 26.49
CA ARG A 125 8.47 6.55 27.26
C ARG A 125 9.73 7.37 27.01
N ALA A 126 10.90 6.74 26.94
CA ALA A 126 12.15 7.43 26.65
C ALA A 126 12.14 8.09 25.26
N ILE A 127 11.64 7.38 24.24
CA ILE A 127 11.49 7.93 22.87
C ILE A 127 10.46 9.06 22.87
N MET A 128 9.33 8.89 23.55
CA MET A 128 8.32 9.94 23.67
C MET A 128 8.88 11.20 24.34
N LEU A 129 9.64 11.05 25.42
CA LEU A 129 10.31 12.16 26.10
C LEU A 129 11.39 12.80 25.24
N ALA A 130 12.19 12.01 24.53
CA ALA A 130 13.22 12.52 23.62
C ALA A 130 12.60 13.29 22.46
N LEU A 131 11.52 12.78 21.86
CA LEU A 131 10.78 13.44 20.78
C LEU A 131 10.12 14.72 21.26
N GLY A 132 9.49 14.70 22.44
CA GLY A 132 8.93 15.89 23.08
C GLY A 132 9.99 16.95 23.38
N GLY A 133 11.15 16.54 23.90
CA GLY A 133 12.30 17.42 24.12
C GLY A 133 12.84 18.01 22.83
N PHE A 134 12.89 17.22 21.76
CA PHE A 134 13.30 17.70 20.44
C PHE A 134 12.32 18.72 19.84
N ILE A 135 11.01 18.48 19.95
CA ILE A 135 9.97 19.45 19.54
C ILE A 135 10.09 20.74 20.35
N ALA A 136 10.33 20.67 21.65
CA ALA A 136 10.56 21.84 22.49
C ALA A 136 11.80 22.62 22.06
N LEU A 137 12.91 21.94 21.76
CA LEU A 137 14.14 22.55 21.26
C LEU A 137 13.91 23.27 19.92
N LEU A 138 13.16 22.67 18.99
CA LEU A 138 12.75 23.31 17.75
C LEU A 138 11.90 24.57 18.02
N GLY A 139 11.00 24.51 19.00
CA GLY A 139 10.22 25.68 19.45
C GLY A 139 11.11 26.83 19.94
N VAL A 140 12.15 26.53 20.71
CA VAL A 140 13.13 27.54 21.18
C VAL A 140 13.92 28.14 20.01
N LEU A 141 14.38 27.32 19.07
CA LEU A 141 15.06 27.82 17.86
C LEU A 141 14.16 28.75 17.04
N ARG A 142 12.90 28.37 16.84
CA ARG A 142 11.91 29.19 16.12
C ARG A 142 11.65 30.50 16.85
N PHE A 143 11.49 30.47 18.17
CA PHE A 143 11.34 31.68 18.97
C PHE A 143 12.55 32.61 18.81
N SER A 144 13.76 32.06 18.88
CA SER A 144 15.00 32.81 18.67
C SER A 144 15.02 33.50 17.30
N PHE A 145 14.64 32.80 16.23
CA PHE A 145 14.57 33.36 14.88
C PHE A 145 13.49 34.45 14.73
N LEU A 146 12.26 34.20 15.19
CA LEU A 146 11.19 35.21 15.09
C LEU A 146 11.49 36.46 15.93
N ALA A 147 12.17 36.28 17.06
CA ALA A 147 12.60 37.38 17.92
C ALA A 147 13.73 38.22 17.29
N THR A 148 14.58 37.63 16.45
CA THR A 148 15.70 38.34 15.82
C THR A 148 15.37 38.91 14.43
N VAL A 149 14.50 38.25 13.65
CA VAL A 149 14.30 38.59 12.23
C VAL A 149 12.95 39.25 11.92
N GLY A 150 11.87 38.91 12.65
CA GLY A 150 10.53 39.00 12.01
C GLY A 150 9.36 39.55 12.81
N ALA A 151 9.46 39.78 14.13
CA ALA A 151 8.30 40.21 14.91
C ALA A 151 8.49 41.63 15.44
N GLU A 152 7.56 42.54 15.12
CA GLU A 152 7.42 43.89 15.71
C GLU A 152 7.13 43.86 17.24
N GLY A 153 7.31 42.71 17.90
CA GLY A 153 7.24 42.54 19.35
C GLY A 153 7.45 41.09 19.80
N LEU A 154 8.02 40.94 21.01
CA LEU A 154 8.24 39.65 21.69
C LEU A 154 6.98 38.77 21.76
N ILE A 155 5.80 39.38 21.88
CA ILE A 155 4.52 38.67 21.96
C ILE A 155 4.18 37.98 20.64
N ALA A 156 4.43 38.62 19.51
CA ALA A 156 4.18 38.04 18.19
C ALA A 156 5.17 36.90 17.88
N ALA A 157 6.44 37.03 18.29
CA ALA A 157 7.43 35.96 18.19
C ALA A 157 7.03 34.73 19.04
N LEU A 158 6.56 34.96 20.27
CA LEU A 158 6.09 33.89 21.15
C LEU A 158 4.83 33.20 20.59
N ALA A 159 3.87 33.98 20.08
CA ALA A 159 2.65 33.46 19.47
C ALA A 159 2.97 32.63 18.21
N GLY A 160 3.86 33.11 17.34
CA GLY A 160 4.28 32.36 16.16
C GLY A 160 5.02 31.07 16.52
N ALA A 161 6.01 31.14 17.41
CA ALA A 161 6.79 29.97 17.84
C ALA A 161 5.91 28.90 18.52
N SER A 162 4.99 29.33 19.40
CA SER A 162 4.05 28.41 20.05
C SER A 162 3.09 27.77 19.04
N LEU A 163 2.54 28.53 18.10
CA LEU A 163 1.67 28.00 17.05
C LEU A 163 2.38 26.94 16.20
N PHE A 164 3.60 27.22 15.73
CA PHE A 164 4.39 26.25 14.96
C PHE A 164 4.74 25.01 15.79
N THR A 165 5.03 25.17 17.08
CA THR A 165 5.37 24.05 17.96
C THR A 165 4.16 23.15 18.21
N VAL A 166 2.98 23.74 18.45
CA VAL A 166 1.72 23.01 18.59
C VAL A 166 1.34 22.31 17.29
N ALA A 167 1.54 22.96 16.14
CA ALA A 167 1.31 22.36 14.84
C ALA A 167 2.21 21.14 14.61
N THR A 168 3.53 21.25 14.86
CA THR A 168 4.47 20.12 14.77
C THR A 168 4.09 18.98 15.69
N ALA A 169 3.74 19.27 16.96
CA ALA A 169 3.27 18.23 17.86
C ALA A 169 2.00 17.53 17.32
N GLY A 170 1.05 18.29 16.76
CA GLY A 170 -0.16 17.75 16.14
C GLY A 170 0.13 16.88 14.92
N PHE A 171 1.06 17.28 14.05
CA PHE A 171 1.47 16.50 12.88
C PHE A 171 2.18 15.21 13.29
N VAL A 172 3.10 15.27 14.25
CA VAL A 172 3.79 14.09 14.80
C VAL A 172 2.79 13.10 15.43
N ILE A 173 1.84 13.59 16.21
CA ILE A 173 0.78 12.75 16.79
C ILE A 173 -0.07 12.12 15.68
N THR A 174 -0.39 12.87 14.64
CA THR A 174 -1.18 12.38 13.50
C THR A 174 -0.41 11.33 12.70
N GLY A 175 0.88 11.55 12.44
CA GLY A 175 1.80 10.59 11.83
C GLY A 175 1.89 9.30 12.64
N TYR A 176 2.18 9.41 13.93
CA TYR A 176 2.20 8.26 14.84
C TYR A 176 0.87 7.47 14.84
N ARG A 177 -0.29 8.14 14.93
CA ARG A 177 -1.60 7.47 14.88
C ARG A 177 -1.87 6.82 13.52
N ALA A 178 -1.44 7.46 12.44
CA ALA A 178 -1.53 6.90 11.09
C ALA A 178 -0.71 5.61 10.99
N LEU A 179 0.55 5.61 11.46
CA LEU A 179 1.39 4.42 11.49
C LEU A 179 0.82 3.33 12.39
N ARG A 180 0.34 3.69 13.59
CA ARG A 180 -0.23 2.71 14.53
C ARG A 180 -1.46 1.99 13.98
N THR A 181 -2.28 2.70 13.20
CA THR A 181 -3.46 2.10 12.54
C THR A 181 -3.11 1.38 11.24
N ALA A 182 -1.87 1.50 10.76
CA ALA A 182 -1.43 0.90 9.52
C ALA A 182 -1.36 -0.62 9.61
N GLU A 183 -1.97 -1.27 8.63
CA GLU A 183 -1.96 -2.70 8.38
C GLU A 183 -0.54 -3.25 8.50
N SER A 184 -0.40 -4.34 9.25
CA SER A 184 0.89 -4.99 9.45
C SER A 184 1.50 -5.44 8.12
N GLY A 185 2.83 -5.52 8.06
CA GLY A 185 3.54 -5.99 6.86
C GLY A 185 3.02 -7.35 6.34
N PRO A 186 2.85 -8.36 7.20
CA PRO A 186 2.26 -9.65 6.83
C PRO A 186 0.83 -9.52 6.28
N ALA A 187 -0.05 -8.76 6.95
CA ALA A 187 -1.44 -8.56 6.52
C ALA A 187 -1.51 -7.92 5.13
N TRP A 188 -0.66 -6.92 4.86
CA TRP A 188 -0.58 -6.28 3.55
C TRP A 188 -0.11 -7.23 2.45
N LYS A 189 0.88 -8.10 2.74
CA LYS A 189 1.36 -9.10 1.78
C LYS A 189 0.28 -10.13 1.48
N ALA A 190 -0.41 -10.62 2.51
CA ALA A 190 -1.54 -11.54 2.36
C ALA A 190 -2.69 -10.91 1.56
N ARG A 191 -3.05 -9.65 1.84
CA ARG A 191 -4.06 -8.91 1.06
C ARG A 191 -3.69 -8.77 -0.42
N ARG A 192 -2.42 -8.49 -0.72
CA ARG A 192 -1.93 -8.44 -2.11
C ARG A 192 -2.00 -9.80 -2.79
N ARG A 193 -1.70 -10.88 -2.06
CA ARG A 193 -1.82 -12.26 -2.55
C ARG A 193 -3.27 -12.59 -2.91
N VAL A 194 -4.23 -12.31 -2.03
CA VAL A 194 -5.67 -12.44 -2.32
C VAL A 194 -6.06 -11.67 -3.58
N GLY A 195 -5.62 -10.41 -3.71
CA GLY A 195 -5.90 -9.61 -4.89
C GLY A 195 -5.30 -10.18 -6.17
N SER A 196 -4.13 -10.81 -6.10
CA SER A 196 -3.48 -11.44 -7.25
C SER A 196 -4.17 -12.75 -7.64
N CYS A 197 -4.44 -13.63 -6.68
CA CYS A 197 -5.17 -14.88 -6.91
C CYS A 197 -6.59 -14.60 -7.44
N GLY A 198 -7.27 -13.57 -6.92
CA GLY A 198 -8.57 -13.14 -7.44
C GLY A 198 -8.54 -12.69 -8.91
N ARG A 199 -7.48 -11.99 -9.33
CA ARG A 199 -7.29 -11.63 -10.74
C ARG A 199 -7.00 -12.85 -11.62
N ASN A 200 -6.23 -13.80 -11.11
CA ASN A 200 -5.91 -15.05 -11.81
C ASN A 200 -7.16 -15.92 -11.98
N ALA A 201 -7.94 -16.12 -10.92
CA ALA A 201 -9.23 -16.80 -10.96
C ALA A 201 -10.19 -16.16 -11.98
N ALA A 202 -10.33 -14.82 -11.94
CA ALA A 202 -11.16 -14.11 -12.91
C ALA A 202 -10.65 -14.28 -14.36
N ALA A 203 -9.33 -14.34 -14.57
CA ALA A 203 -8.76 -14.60 -15.89
C ALA A 203 -9.00 -16.04 -16.36
N ALA A 204 -8.90 -17.03 -15.47
CA ALA A 204 -9.19 -18.44 -15.75
C ALA A 204 -10.66 -18.64 -16.12
N HIS A 205 -11.60 -18.04 -15.36
CA HIS A 205 -13.03 -18.05 -15.68
C HIS A 205 -13.34 -17.41 -17.04
N ARG A 206 -12.67 -16.30 -17.39
CA ARG A 206 -12.79 -15.69 -18.74
C ARG A 206 -12.23 -16.58 -19.86
N ARG A 207 -11.23 -17.42 -19.59
CA ARG A 207 -10.71 -18.39 -20.56
C ARG A 207 -11.68 -19.56 -20.71
N LEU A 208 -12.17 -20.10 -19.60
CA LEU A 208 -13.18 -21.15 -19.58
C LEU A 208 -14.43 -20.74 -20.38
N GLY A 209 -14.99 -19.56 -20.12
CA GLY A 209 -16.17 -19.08 -20.85
C GLY A 209 -15.94 -18.98 -22.37
N ARG A 210 -14.72 -18.59 -22.80
CA ARG A 210 -14.35 -18.59 -24.23
C ARG A 210 -14.26 -20.00 -24.80
N GLN A 211 -13.65 -20.94 -24.09
CA GLN A 211 -13.53 -22.33 -24.55
C GLN A 211 -14.88 -23.03 -24.63
N ILE A 212 -15.77 -22.80 -23.65
CA ILE A 212 -17.15 -23.29 -23.68
C ILE A 212 -17.89 -22.73 -24.90
N ALA A 213 -17.78 -21.43 -25.18
CA ALA A 213 -18.42 -20.82 -26.34
C ALA A 213 -17.92 -21.41 -27.68
N VAL A 214 -16.62 -21.70 -27.79
CA VAL A 214 -16.04 -22.36 -28.97
C VAL A 214 -16.56 -23.79 -29.11
N ARG A 215 -16.53 -24.57 -28.03
CA ARG A 215 -17.07 -25.94 -27.98
C ARG A 215 -18.53 -25.96 -28.41
N ASP A 216 -19.36 -25.10 -27.83
CA ASP A 216 -20.80 -25.07 -28.11
C ASP A 216 -21.07 -24.63 -29.56
N ARG A 217 -20.28 -23.71 -30.11
CA ARG A 217 -20.36 -23.32 -31.53
C ARG A 217 -20.01 -24.48 -32.46
N LEU A 218 -18.95 -25.23 -32.17
CA LEU A 218 -18.55 -26.39 -32.97
C LEU A 218 -19.55 -27.54 -32.85
N ALA A 219 -20.09 -27.78 -31.64
CA ALA A 219 -21.12 -28.79 -31.42
C ALA A 219 -22.40 -28.48 -32.20
N ARG A 220 -22.84 -27.21 -32.23
CA ARG A 220 -23.98 -26.78 -33.06
C ARG A 220 -23.73 -26.86 -34.57
N ALA A 221 -22.48 -26.80 -35.01
CA ALA A 221 -22.15 -26.95 -36.43
C ALA A 221 -22.08 -28.43 -36.87
N TYR A 222 -21.95 -29.35 -35.91
CA TYR A 222 -21.90 -30.79 -36.13
C TYR A 222 -23.29 -31.44 -36.11
N LEU A 223 -24.19 -30.95 -35.25
CA LEU A 223 -25.61 -31.33 -35.19
C LEU A 223 -26.41 -30.73 -36.34
#